data_AF-A0A6A6SIL3-F1
#
_entry.id   AF-A0A6A6SIL3-F1
#
_cell.length_a   1.000
_cell.length_b   1.000
_cell.length_c   1.000
_cell.angle_alpha   90.00
_cell.angle_beta   90.00
_cell.angle_gamma   90.00
#
_symmetry.space_group_name_H-M   'P 1'
#
loop_
_entity.id
_entity.type
_entity.pdbx_description
1 polymer ?
#
loop_
_entity_poly.entity_id
_entity_poly.type
_entity_poly.pdbx_seq_one_letter_code
_entity_poly.pdbx_strand_id
1 'polypeptide(L)'
;MSTLKRTATRTTNDSGHTAITTVSRKLAASRLDEGGLGEIVPEDRRDLQKEHNVKDGAKQECSTLIERSKSIVIDVSKIDCFGPPCNLFPLVRERDRDHPCKCHHCLPMDGACEDRSFHLGISLIVAKKNKFGFRSIPPPTLIPLSHTSKNLVPACIAYFDRSKNHLNNDQLKAIKNIREFHNSWSRYLDHPDGSSFPEARALQLCQNFSHLFFFRALPNMSVTWKPMSWAYGQCHVSPRRNAVEIEANPELYAERAWPDHPHPRKMCRIGTFLHETLHCFVEMFACSRCRNDCDHGRTWQLIAMKVEECAPRLLGFEIRLQRFKALRSDIKWMDYVPSMCKMKEFGMA
;
A
#
# COMPACT_ATOMS: atom_id res chain seq x y z
N MET A 1 7.57 43.58 43.85
CA MET A 1 9.04 43.38 43.92
C MET A 1 9.33 41.93 44.24
N SER A 2 9.65 41.11 43.24
CA SER A 2 10.08 39.73 43.45
C SER A 2 11.22 39.39 42.49
N THR A 3 12.37 39.12 43.09
CA THR A 3 13.67 38.93 42.44
C THR A 3 13.76 37.50 41.88
N LEU A 4 13.81 37.35 40.56
CA LEU A 4 14.09 36.07 39.90
C LEU A 4 15.60 35.84 39.86
N LYS A 5 16.09 34.94 40.71
CA LYS A 5 17.47 34.42 40.67
C LYS A 5 17.62 33.49 39.47
N ARG A 6 18.56 33.80 38.57
CA ARG A 6 19.06 32.88 37.55
C ARG A 6 20.21 32.05 38.13
N THR A 7 20.04 30.74 38.11
CA THR A 7 21.10 29.77 38.42
C THR A 7 21.86 29.47 37.13
N ALA A 8 23.18 29.71 37.13
CA ALA A 8 24.07 29.37 36.03
C ALA A 8 24.59 27.95 36.22
N THR A 9 24.45 27.10 35.21
CA THR A 9 25.13 25.80 35.15
C THR A 9 26.22 25.88 34.10
N ARG A 10 27.45 25.61 34.53
CA ARG A 10 28.68 25.65 33.74
C ARG A 10 28.94 24.26 33.17
N THR A 11 29.03 24.13 31.85
CA THR A 11 29.56 22.94 31.16
C THR A 11 30.73 23.38 30.30
N THR A 12 31.93 22.93 30.67
CA THR A 12 33.15 23.02 29.87
C THR A 12 33.19 21.86 28.88
N ASN A 13 33.20 22.16 27.58
CA ASN A 13 33.57 21.20 26.54
C ASN A 13 34.89 21.68 25.93
N ASP A 14 35.93 20.86 26.08
CA ASP A 14 37.16 20.96 25.31
C ASP A 14 36.99 20.27 23.95
N SER A 15 37.85 20.69 23.01
CA SER A 15 37.98 20.24 21.62
C SER A 15 36.91 20.75 20.66
N GLY A 16 37.30 21.82 19.97
CA GLY A 16 36.48 22.54 19.01
C GLY A 16 36.44 21.89 17.64
N HIS A 17 35.37 22.19 16.92
CA HIS A 17 35.45 22.77 15.59
C HIS A 17 34.16 23.53 15.32
N THR A 18 34.33 24.74 14.82
CA THR A 18 33.31 25.75 14.58
C THR A 18 32.52 25.42 13.31
N ALA A 19 31.19 25.37 13.41
CA ALA A 19 30.31 25.66 12.28
C ALA A 19 29.09 26.45 12.79
N ILE A 20 28.99 27.66 12.26
CA ILE A 20 27.95 28.65 12.53
C ILE A 20 26.65 28.18 11.88
N THR A 21 25.54 28.19 12.61
CA THR A 21 24.22 28.18 11.98
C THR A 21 23.33 29.21 12.66
N THR A 22 23.12 30.30 11.94
CA THR A 22 22.25 31.42 12.31
C THR A 22 20.80 30.94 12.35
N VAL A 23 20.17 31.06 13.52
CA VAL A 23 18.73 30.93 13.69
C VAL A 23 18.13 32.32 13.52
N SER A 24 17.37 32.53 12.45
CA SER A 24 16.45 33.68 12.36
C SER A 24 15.01 33.19 12.39
N ARG A 25 14.27 33.74 13.35
CA ARG A 25 12.84 33.60 13.57
C ARG A 25 12.23 35.01 13.54
N LYS A 26 10.97 35.10 13.11
CA LYS A 26 10.02 36.25 13.17
C LYS A 26 10.12 37.22 11.97
N LEU A 27 9.07 37.89 11.49
CA LEU A 27 7.62 37.98 11.78
C LEU A 27 6.92 38.67 10.57
N ALA A 28 5.60 38.73 10.62
CA ALA A 28 4.60 39.10 9.62
C ALA A 28 4.59 40.55 9.05
N ALA A 29 3.85 40.74 7.94
CA ALA A 29 3.03 41.89 7.46
C ALA A 29 3.10 41.95 5.90
N SER A 30 2.04 41.80 5.09
CA SER A 30 0.80 42.57 4.81
C SER A 30 0.87 43.40 3.50
N ARG A 31 -0.24 43.37 2.72
CA ARG A 31 -0.72 44.28 1.62
C ARG A 31 -0.23 44.02 0.18
N LEU A 32 -1.17 43.70 -0.74
CA LEU A 32 -1.84 44.53 -1.79
C LEU A 32 -0.85 44.82 -2.94
N ASP A 33 -1.05 44.48 -4.22
CA ASP A 33 -2.13 44.89 -5.13
C ASP A 33 -1.89 44.25 -6.52
N GLU A 34 -2.94 44.26 -7.36
CA GLU A 34 -3.02 44.39 -8.84
C GLU A 34 -1.95 43.71 -9.72
N GLY A 35 -2.25 42.90 -10.74
CA GLY A 35 -3.24 43.04 -11.81
C GLY A 35 -2.54 42.58 -13.10
N GLY A 36 -3.24 41.97 -14.06
CA GLY A 36 -2.65 41.66 -15.37
C GLY A 36 -3.23 40.43 -16.08
N LEU A 37 -4.37 40.63 -16.73
CA LEU A 37 -4.89 39.79 -17.80
C LEU A 37 -3.94 39.77 -19.00
N GLY A 38 -3.83 38.63 -19.68
CA GLY A 38 -3.16 38.48 -20.97
C GLY A 38 -3.73 37.26 -21.70
N GLU A 39 -4.57 37.53 -22.68
CA GLU A 39 -5.31 36.58 -23.52
C GLU A 39 -4.45 35.74 -24.47
N ILE A 40 -5.10 34.66 -24.87
CA ILE A 40 -4.79 33.63 -25.87
C ILE A 40 -4.87 34.22 -27.29
N VAL A 41 -3.97 33.84 -28.21
CA VAL A 41 -4.31 33.47 -29.61
C VAL A 41 -3.28 32.45 -30.17
N PRO A 42 -3.71 31.41 -30.89
CA PRO A 42 -2.88 30.36 -31.49
C PRO A 42 -2.65 30.56 -33.00
N GLU A 43 -1.58 29.96 -33.54
CA GLU A 43 -1.36 29.44 -34.91
C GLU A 43 0.14 29.09 -34.98
N ASP A 44 0.64 28.02 -35.58
CA ASP A 44 0.37 27.58 -36.94
C ASP A 44 0.80 26.11 -37.09
N ARG A 45 0.02 25.37 -37.88
CA ARG A 45 0.25 23.96 -38.25
C ARG A 45 0.44 23.97 -39.76
N ARG A 46 1.63 23.61 -40.26
CA ARG A 46 1.79 23.05 -41.61
C ARG A 46 3.15 22.38 -41.80
N ASP A 47 3.06 21.06 -42.03
CA ASP A 47 3.73 20.25 -43.05
C ASP A 47 5.17 20.60 -43.48
N LEU A 48 6.08 19.64 -43.27
CA LEU A 48 7.04 19.24 -44.29
C LEU A 48 7.38 17.75 -44.12
N GLN A 49 6.85 16.94 -45.04
CA GLN A 49 7.36 15.62 -45.42
C GLN A 49 8.72 15.77 -46.13
N LYS A 50 9.66 14.86 -45.84
CA LYS A 50 10.53 14.13 -46.80
C LYS A 50 11.49 13.21 -46.03
N GLU A 51 11.27 11.91 -46.14
CA GLU A 51 12.09 10.98 -46.93
C GLU A 51 13.44 10.63 -46.28
N HIS A 52 13.56 9.41 -45.76
CA HIS A 52 14.72 8.58 -46.03
C HIS A 52 14.38 7.08 -45.93
N ASN A 53 14.40 6.45 -47.11
CA ASN A 53 14.49 5.01 -47.34
C ASN A 53 15.76 4.44 -46.70
N VAL A 54 15.63 3.47 -45.78
CA VAL A 54 16.71 2.50 -45.49
C VAL A 54 16.10 1.18 -44.98
N LYS A 55 16.32 0.12 -45.76
CA LYS A 55 16.39 -1.32 -45.41
C LYS A 55 15.08 -2.12 -45.23
N ASP A 56 14.58 -2.59 -46.37
CA ASP A 56 14.08 -3.96 -46.52
C ASP A 56 15.24 -4.96 -46.34
N GLY A 57 15.00 -6.03 -45.58
CA GLY A 57 15.96 -7.13 -45.44
C GLY A 57 16.06 -7.78 -44.06
N ALA A 58 14.96 -7.90 -43.30
CA ALA A 58 14.91 -8.77 -42.10
C ALA A 58 13.47 -9.11 -41.62
N LYS A 59 12.46 -9.05 -42.50
CA LYS A 59 11.04 -9.12 -42.10
C LYS A 59 10.28 -10.40 -42.50
N GLN A 60 10.93 -11.39 -43.09
CA GLN A 60 10.21 -12.56 -43.62
C GLN A 60 10.23 -13.81 -42.73
N GLU A 61 10.99 -13.83 -41.63
CA GLU A 61 11.03 -15.01 -40.71
C GLU A 61 10.48 -14.73 -39.29
N CYS A 62 10.09 -13.49 -38.96
CA CYS A 62 9.39 -13.18 -37.70
C CYS A 62 7.86 -13.09 -37.86
N SER A 63 7.36 -13.17 -39.10
CA SER A 63 5.94 -13.00 -39.45
C SER A 63 5.07 -14.20 -39.08
N THR A 64 5.64 -15.41 -39.04
CA THR A 64 4.87 -16.65 -38.76
C THR A 64 4.74 -16.99 -37.27
N LEU A 65 5.42 -16.27 -36.37
CA LEU A 65 5.31 -16.44 -34.90
C LEU A 65 4.42 -15.38 -34.22
N ILE A 66 4.04 -14.31 -34.91
CA ILE A 66 3.20 -13.23 -34.36
C ILE A 66 1.71 -13.42 -34.67
N GLU A 67 1.34 -14.22 -35.67
CA GLU A 67 -0.07 -14.46 -36.05
C GLU A 67 -0.85 -15.46 -35.16
N ARG A 68 -0.25 -16.00 -34.09
CA ARG A 68 -0.95 -16.94 -33.17
C ARG A 68 -1.27 -16.42 -31.78
N SER A 69 -0.86 -15.22 -31.42
CA SER A 69 -1.38 -14.55 -30.23
C SER A 69 -2.71 -13.87 -30.57
N LYS A 70 -3.78 -14.68 -30.74
CA LYS A 70 -5.14 -14.16 -30.61
C LYS A 70 -5.23 -13.60 -29.19
N SER A 71 -5.23 -12.27 -29.06
CA SER A 71 -5.57 -11.63 -27.79
C SER A 71 -7.00 -12.05 -27.47
N ILE A 72 -7.15 -12.97 -26.52
CA ILE A 72 -8.47 -13.30 -25.97
C ILE A 72 -8.87 -12.05 -25.20
N VAL A 73 -9.67 -11.19 -25.82
CA VAL A 73 -10.31 -10.06 -25.15
C VAL A 73 -11.34 -10.66 -24.20
N ILE A 74 -10.98 -10.75 -22.92
CA ILE A 74 -11.88 -11.22 -21.88
C ILE A 74 -12.88 -10.09 -21.59
N ASP A 75 -14.14 -10.30 -21.93
CA ASP A 75 -15.22 -9.39 -21.57
C ASP A 75 -15.56 -9.52 -20.08
N VAL A 76 -14.75 -8.83 -19.27
CA VAL A 76 -14.91 -8.74 -17.82
C VAL A 76 -16.19 -8.01 -17.38
N SER A 77 -16.93 -7.37 -18.30
CA SER A 77 -18.19 -6.68 -17.98
C SER A 77 -19.33 -7.65 -17.70
N LYS A 78 -19.24 -8.89 -18.19
CA LYS A 78 -20.23 -9.97 -17.95
C LYS A 78 -20.07 -10.65 -16.57
N ILE A 79 -19.07 -10.26 -15.79
CA ILE A 79 -18.81 -10.79 -14.44
C ILE A 79 -19.54 -9.91 -13.43
N ASP A 80 -20.88 -10.02 -13.39
CA ASP A 80 -21.70 -9.25 -12.45
C ASP A 80 -21.69 -9.93 -11.07
N CYS A 81 -20.94 -9.33 -10.14
CA CYS A 81 -20.33 -10.09 -9.06
C CYS A 81 -20.20 -9.33 -7.77
N PHE A 82 -21.34 -9.13 -7.11
CA PHE A 82 -21.41 -8.53 -5.79
C PHE A 82 -22.12 -9.43 -4.76
N GLY A 83 -22.24 -10.73 -5.05
CA GLY A 83 -22.70 -11.78 -4.13
C GLY A 83 -21.57 -12.73 -3.68
N PRO A 84 -21.89 -13.81 -2.93
CA PRO A 84 -20.92 -14.82 -2.43
C PRO A 84 -20.06 -15.40 -3.58
N PRO A 85 -18.86 -15.96 -3.27
CA PRO A 85 -17.64 -15.77 -4.05
C PRO A 85 -17.91 -15.98 -5.53
N CYS A 86 -17.95 -14.85 -6.22
CA CYS A 86 -18.15 -14.85 -7.64
C CYS A 86 -17.01 -15.59 -8.30
N ASN A 87 -17.37 -16.49 -9.20
CA ASN A 87 -16.45 -17.51 -9.64
C ASN A 87 -15.55 -16.94 -10.74
N LEU A 88 -14.31 -16.52 -10.41
CA LEU A 88 -13.26 -16.26 -11.43
C LEU A 88 -12.85 -17.57 -12.13
N PHE A 89 -13.23 -18.74 -11.59
CA PHE A 89 -12.72 -20.01 -12.08
C PHE A 89 -13.11 -20.35 -13.51
N PRO A 90 -14.29 -20.00 -14.08
CA PRO A 90 -14.56 -20.27 -15.48
C PRO A 90 -13.52 -19.60 -16.38
N LEU A 91 -13.20 -18.33 -16.10
CA LEU A 91 -12.19 -17.57 -16.85
C LEU A 91 -10.78 -18.11 -16.66
N VAL A 92 -10.42 -18.46 -15.43
CA VAL A 92 -9.10 -19.04 -15.13
C VAL A 92 -8.98 -20.44 -15.75
N ARG A 93 -10.03 -21.28 -15.67
CA ARG A 93 -10.05 -22.65 -16.22
C ARG A 93 -9.99 -22.68 -17.74
N GLU A 94 -10.67 -21.77 -18.42
CA GLU A 94 -10.61 -21.68 -19.89
C GLU A 94 -9.18 -21.36 -20.34
N ARG A 95 -8.48 -20.46 -19.65
CA ARG A 95 -7.10 -20.10 -19.99
C ARG A 95 -6.07 -21.15 -19.59
N ASP A 96 -6.22 -21.77 -18.41
CA ASP A 96 -5.29 -22.77 -17.87
C ASP A 96 -5.22 -24.05 -18.75
N ARG A 97 -6.26 -24.36 -19.54
CA ARG A 97 -6.23 -25.49 -20.47
C ARG A 97 -5.12 -25.37 -21.52
N ASP A 98 -4.82 -24.14 -21.94
CA ASP A 98 -3.89 -23.88 -23.04
C ASP A 98 -2.51 -23.39 -22.55
N HIS A 99 -2.37 -23.09 -21.25
CA HIS A 99 -1.15 -22.50 -20.69
C HIS A 99 -0.76 -23.21 -19.37
N PRO A 100 0.32 -24.01 -19.34
CA PRO A 100 0.77 -24.67 -18.12
C PRO A 100 1.08 -23.64 -17.03
N CYS A 101 0.76 -23.97 -15.77
CA CYS A 101 0.93 -23.06 -14.64
C CYS A 101 2.37 -22.57 -14.51
N LYS A 102 2.60 -21.28 -14.73
CA LYS A 102 3.89 -20.59 -14.47
C LYS A 102 4.05 -20.13 -13.02
N CYS A 103 3.24 -20.67 -12.11
CA CYS A 103 3.34 -20.38 -10.69
C CYS A 103 4.62 -20.98 -10.12
N HIS A 104 5.18 -20.35 -9.09
CA HIS A 104 6.43 -20.78 -8.44
C HIS A 104 6.42 -22.24 -7.94
N HIS A 105 5.25 -22.84 -7.73
CA HIS A 105 5.09 -24.26 -7.39
C HIS A 105 5.15 -25.20 -8.60
N CYS A 106 4.55 -24.84 -9.73
CA CYS A 106 4.48 -25.73 -10.90
C CYS A 106 5.61 -25.49 -11.90
N LEU A 107 6.13 -24.28 -11.98
CA LEU A 107 7.33 -23.91 -12.70
C LEU A 107 8.18 -23.03 -11.78
N PRO A 108 9.15 -23.60 -11.06
CA PRO A 108 10.06 -22.85 -10.19
C PRO A 108 10.92 -21.79 -10.91
N MET A 109 10.81 -21.68 -12.24
CA MET A 109 11.55 -20.77 -13.11
C MET A 109 11.19 -19.29 -12.86
N ASP A 110 12.21 -18.50 -12.50
CA ASP A 110 12.44 -17.09 -12.88
C ASP A 110 11.49 -15.98 -12.37
N GLY A 111 10.70 -16.25 -11.33
CA GLY A 111 10.07 -15.19 -10.51
C GLY A 111 10.93 -14.71 -9.34
N ALA A 112 12.10 -15.31 -9.11
CA ALA A 112 13.07 -14.74 -8.20
C ALA A 112 13.60 -13.48 -8.88
N CYS A 113 13.50 -12.32 -8.24
CA CYS A 113 14.31 -11.20 -8.67
C CYS A 113 15.78 -11.67 -8.69
N GLU A 114 16.30 -11.96 -9.89
CA GLU A 114 17.57 -12.67 -10.11
C GLU A 114 18.76 -11.88 -9.62
N ASP A 115 18.57 -10.57 -9.48
CA ASP A 115 19.52 -9.64 -8.90
C ASP A 115 19.63 -9.84 -7.38
N ARG A 116 20.25 -10.96 -6.98
CA ARG A 116 20.51 -11.29 -5.58
C ARG A 116 21.43 -10.28 -4.89
N SER A 117 22.16 -9.48 -5.65
CA SER A 117 23.16 -8.52 -5.17
C SER A 117 22.59 -7.48 -4.21
N PHE A 118 21.30 -7.17 -4.28
CA PHE A 118 20.68 -6.08 -3.53
C PHE A 118 19.54 -6.52 -2.60
N HIS A 119 19.29 -7.82 -2.45
CA HIS A 119 18.18 -8.30 -1.61
C HIS A 119 18.60 -8.57 -0.19
N LEU A 120 18.05 -7.80 0.72
CA LEU A 120 18.28 -7.96 2.14
C LEU A 120 17.28 -8.95 2.75
N GLY A 121 17.82 -9.90 3.50
CA GLY A 121 17.04 -10.74 4.40
C GLY A 121 16.47 -9.91 5.54
N ILE A 122 15.35 -10.35 6.10
CA ILE A 122 14.75 -9.75 7.30
C ILE A 122 14.91 -10.75 8.43
N SER A 123 15.70 -10.40 9.45
CA SER A 123 15.90 -11.23 10.63
C SER A 123 14.97 -10.78 11.75
N LEU A 124 14.09 -11.68 12.19
CA LEU A 124 13.20 -11.44 13.31
C LEU A 124 13.79 -12.04 14.59
N ILE A 125 14.49 -11.22 15.36
CA ILE A 125 15.16 -11.68 16.59
C ILE A 125 14.19 -11.58 17.77
N VAL A 126 13.87 -12.72 18.40
CA VAL A 126 13.05 -12.76 19.61
C VAL A 126 13.90 -12.37 20.82
N ALA A 127 13.89 -11.07 21.17
CA ALA A 127 14.79 -10.55 22.21
C ALA A 127 14.08 -9.91 23.41
N LYS A 128 12.96 -9.20 23.22
CA LYS A 128 12.40 -8.32 24.25
C LYS A 128 11.15 -8.91 24.91
N LYS A 129 11.10 -8.93 26.25
CA LYS A 129 9.86 -9.21 26.98
C LYS A 129 8.89 -8.04 26.81
N ASN A 130 7.62 -8.31 26.52
CA ASN A 130 6.58 -7.29 26.55
C ASN A 130 6.16 -6.99 28.00
N LYS A 131 5.19 -6.09 28.17
CA LYS A 131 4.66 -5.69 29.49
C LYS A 131 4.03 -6.82 30.30
N PHE A 132 3.79 -7.98 29.67
CA PHE A 132 3.25 -9.18 30.31
C PHE A 132 4.33 -10.25 30.55
N GLY A 133 5.61 -9.95 30.31
CA GLY A 133 6.73 -10.87 30.55
C GLY A 133 7.00 -11.89 29.44
N PHE A 134 6.19 -11.95 28.40
CA PHE A 134 6.36 -12.87 27.27
C PHE A 134 7.36 -12.32 26.25
N ARG A 135 8.17 -13.22 25.64
CA ARG A 135 9.12 -12.84 24.59
C ARG A 135 8.38 -12.38 23.32
N SER A 136 8.77 -11.23 22.79
CA SER A 136 8.21 -10.58 21.60
C SER A 136 9.29 -10.25 20.58
N ILE A 137 8.87 -9.98 19.34
CA ILE A 137 9.76 -9.54 18.24
C ILE A 137 9.70 -8.00 18.20
N PRO A 138 10.84 -7.30 18.36
CA PRO A 138 10.89 -5.87 18.08
C PRO A 138 10.73 -5.63 16.58
N PRO A 139 10.22 -4.46 16.15
CA PRO A 139 10.19 -4.14 14.74
C PRO A 139 11.61 -4.14 14.14
N PRO A 140 11.88 -4.86 13.04
CA PRO A 140 13.15 -4.80 12.34
C PRO A 140 13.29 -3.46 11.61
N THR A 141 14.54 -3.03 11.39
CA THR A 141 14.84 -1.94 10.48
C THR A 141 14.79 -2.46 9.05
N LEU A 142 13.98 -1.84 8.20
CA LEU A 142 13.90 -2.17 6.78
C LEU A 142 14.61 -1.11 5.96
N ILE A 143 15.20 -1.54 4.83
CA ILE A 143 15.81 -0.62 3.86
C ILE A 143 14.84 -0.47 2.68
N PRO A 144 14.47 0.77 2.30
CA PRO A 144 13.57 0.98 1.17
C PRO A 144 14.04 0.27 -0.10
N LEU A 145 13.08 -0.25 -0.87
CA LEU A 145 13.28 -0.92 -2.16
C LEU A 145 14.30 -2.09 -2.16
N SER A 146 14.56 -2.71 -1.02
CA SER A 146 15.66 -3.69 -0.85
C SER A 146 15.20 -5.10 -0.52
N HIS A 147 13.90 -5.37 -0.43
CA HIS A 147 13.39 -6.67 0.03
C HIS A 147 12.59 -7.40 -1.06
N THR A 148 12.86 -8.69 -1.26
CA THR A 148 12.03 -9.52 -2.15
C THR A 148 10.72 -9.89 -1.50
N SER A 149 9.70 -10.25 -2.29
CA SER A 149 8.48 -10.88 -1.79
C SER A 149 8.76 -12.10 -0.92
N LYS A 150 9.78 -12.90 -1.30
CA LYS A 150 10.20 -14.10 -0.57
C LYS A 150 10.70 -13.81 0.85
N ASN A 151 11.24 -12.62 1.10
CA ASN A 151 11.69 -12.19 2.43
C ASN A 151 10.61 -11.38 3.15
N LEU A 152 9.97 -10.44 2.45
CA LEU A 152 9.05 -9.46 3.02
C LEU A 152 7.76 -10.11 3.53
N VAL A 153 7.15 -11.00 2.74
CA VAL A 153 5.89 -11.66 3.10
C VAL A 153 6.02 -12.52 4.37
N PRO A 154 6.93 -13.52 4.44
CA PRO A 154 7.02 -14.36 5.63
C PRO A 154 7.45 -13.57 6.86
N ALA A 155 8.31 -12.56 6.73
CA ALA A 155 8.69 -11.71 7.85
C ALA A 155 7.48 -10.92 8.39
N CYS A 156 6.69 -10.30 7.50
CA CYS A 156 5.50 -9.55 7.87
C CYS A 156 4.49 -10.45 8.58
N ILE A 157 4.20 -11.63 8.01
CA ILE A 157 3.30 -12.62 8.61
C ILE A 157 3.80 -13.09 9.98
N ALA A 158 5.07 -13.49 10.09
CA ALA A 158 5.65 -13.96 11.35
C ALA A 158 5.65 -12.89 12.45
N TYR A 159 5.59 -11.61 12.08
CA TYR A 159 5.53 -10.49 13.02
C TYR A 159 4.15 -10.29 13.63
N PHE A 160 3.07 -10.36 12.84
CA PHE A 160 1.71 -10.09 13.34
C PHE A 160 0.88 -11.35 13.61
N ASP A 161 1.18 -12.50 13.00
CA ASP A 161 0.43 -13.76 13.21
C ASP A 161 0.77 -14.48 14.53
N ARG A 162 1.34 -13.77 15.49
CA ARG A 162 1.66 -14.33 16.80
C ARG A 162 0.43 -14.28 17.69
N SER A 163 0.41 -15.14 18.71
CA SER A 163 -0.59 -15.02 19.76
C SER A 163 -0.46 -13.66 20.45
N LYS A 164 -1.57 -13.13 20.96
CA LYS A 164 -1.62 -11.79 21.58
C LYS A 164 -0.59 -11.62 22.69
N ASN A 165 -0.28 -12.69 23.43
CA ASN A 165 0.71 -12.71 24.50
C ASN A 165 2.13 -12.46 23.99
N HIS A 166 2.45 -12.77 22.74
CA HIS A 166 3.79 -12.61 22.17
C HIS A 166 3.97 -11.35 21.31
N LEU A 167 2.94 -10.51 21.22
CA LEU A 167 3.04 -9.21 20.56
C LEU A 167 3.90 -8.25 21.38
N ASN A 168 4.61 -7.35 20.70
CA ASN A 168 5.37 -6.30 21.38
C ASN A 168 4.44 -5.21 21.94
N ASN A 169 4.99 -4.32 22.78
CA ASN A 169 4.19 -3.28 23.44
C ASN A 169 3.54 -2.29 22.46
N ASP A 170 4.18 -2.01 21.33
CA ASP A 170 3.65 -1.09 20.32
C ASP A 170 2.47 -1.70 19.58
N GLN A 171 2.54 -2.98 19.21
CA GLN A 171 1.41 -3.74 18.65
C GLN A 171 0.24 -3.82 19.65
N LEU A 172 0.52 -4.08 20.93
CA LEU A 172 -0.51 -4.12 21.97
C LEU A 172 -1.19 -2.75 22.17
N LYS A 173 -0.42 -1.66 22.10
CA LYS A 173 -0.95 -0.29 22.14
C LYS A 173 -1.78 0.02 20.90
N ALA A 174 -1.31 -0.38 19.72
CA ALA A 174 -2.03 -0.20 18.46
C ALA A 174 -3.38 -0.93 18.45
N ILE A 175 -3.43 -2.18 18.92
CA ILE A 175 -4.69 -2.94 19.08
C ILE A 175 -5.66 -2.18 19.98
N LYS A 176 -5.20 -1.68 21.13
CA LYS A 176 -6.04 -0.90 22.04
C LYS A 176 -6.61 0.34 21.33
N ASN A 177 -5.76 1.13 20.69
CA ASN A 177 -6.15 2.36 19.99
C ASN A 177 -7.14 2.09 18.84
N ILE A 178 -6.89 1.07 18.01
CA ILE A 178 -7.77 0.71 16.90
C ILE A 178 -9.16 0.28 17.41
N ARG A 179 -9.20 -0.50 18.48
CA ARG A 179 -10.48 -0.90 19.13
C ARG A 179 -11.22 0.31 19.71
N GLU A 180 -10.50 1.23 20.34
CA GLU A 180 -11.07 2.49 20.81
C GLU A 180 -11.64 3.32 19.66
N PHE A 181 -10.93 3.44 18.54
CA PHE A 181 -11.44 4.11 17.33
C PHE A 181 -12.69 3.44 16.78
N HIS A 182 -12.67 2.11 16.65
CA HIS A 182 -13.80 1.33 16.17
C HIS A 182 -15.05 1.54 17.04
N ASN A 183 -14.89 1.58 18.37
CA ASN A 183 -16.01 1.68 19.31
C ASN A 183 -16.48 3.12 19.51
N SER A 184 -15.57 4.08 19.68
CA SER A 184 -15.92 5.45 20.08
C SER A 184 -16.23 6.37 18.90
N TRP A 185 -15.73 6.08 17.70
CA TRP A 185 -15.85 6.97 16.54
C TRP A 185 -16.75 6.44 15.44
N SER A 186 -17.59 5.45 15.78
CA SER A 186 -18.53 4.85 14.82
C SER A 186 -19.36 5.91 14.09
N ARG A 187 -19.85 6.94 14.79
CA ARG A 187 -20.65 8.01 14.17
C ARG A 187 -19.94 8.82 13.08
N TYR A 188 -18.61 8.99 13.18
CA TYR A 188 -17.84 9.78 12.20
C TYR A 188 -17.48 8.91 11.00
N LEU A 189 -16.96 7.71 11.26
CA LEU A 189 -16.59 6.77 10.20
C LEU A 189 -17.80 6.22 9.44
N ASP A 190 -18.99 6.28 10.00
CA ASP A 190 -20.24 5.85 9.33
C ASP A 190 -21.02 7.01 8.71
N HIS A 191 -20.56 8.25 8.86
CA HIS A 191 -21.21 9.44 8.31
C HIS A 191 -21.24 9.40 6.76
N PRO A 192 -22.23 9.99 6.07
CA PRO A 192 -22.25 9.98 4.62
C PRO A 192 -20.99 10.57 3.97
N ASP A 193 -20.56 11.73 4.48
CA ASP A 193 -19.28 12.36 4.15
C ASP A 193 -18.19 11.91 5.14
N GLY A 194 -17.17 11.22 4.60
CA GLY A 194 -16.03 10.69 5.35
C GLY A 194 -15.11 11.76 5.89
N SER A 195 -15.11 12.97 5.28
CA SER A 195 -14.29 14.10 5.73
C SER A 195 -14.67 14.60 7.14
N SER A 196 -15.88 14.24 7.60
CA SER A 196 -16.30 14.43 8.99
C SER A 196 -15.40 13.69 10.00
N PHE A 197 -14.63 12.70 9.57
CA PHE A 197 -13.59 12.05 10.35
C PHE A 197 -12.26 12.80 10.17
N PRO A 198 -11.74 13.51 11.21
CA PRO A 198 -10.60 14.42 11.02
C PRO A 198 -9.34 13.70 10.50
N GLU A 199 -8.63 14.33 9.57
CA GLU A 199 -7.40 13.77 8.96
C GLU A 199 -6.35 13.37 9.99
N ALA A 200 -6.16 14.16 11.05
CA ALA A 200 -5.24 13.81 12.15
C ALA A 200 -5.62 12.49 12.84
N ARG A 201 -6.92 12.15 12.88
CA ARG A 201 -7.41 10.87 13.43
C ARG A 201 -7.28 9.73 12.42
N ALA A 202 -7.52 10.00 11.15
CA ALA A 202 -7.24 9.05 10.07
C ALA A 202 -5.76 8.68 10.01
N LEU A 203 -4.86 9.66 10.13
CA LEU A 203 -3.42 9.47 10.26
C LEU A 203 -3.07 8.59 11.46
N GLN A 204 -3.66 8.86 12.64
CA GLN A 204 -3.45 8.01 13.82
C GLN A 204 -3.91 6.56 13.56
N LEU A 205 -5.02 6.35 12.87
CA LEU A 205 -5.50 5.01 12.51
C LEU A 205 -4.48 4.29 11.61
N CYS A 206 -4.02 4.93 10.53
CA CYS A 206 -3.01 4.36 9.62
C CYS A 206 -1.66 4.09 10.32
N GLN A 207 -1.23 4.97 11.21
CA GLN A 207 -0.03 4.74 12.04
C GLN A 207 -0.18 3.52 12.95
N ASN A 208 -1.36 3.34 13.58
CA ASN A 208 -1.61 2.15 14.39
C ASN A 208 -1.65 0.87 13.54
N PHE A 209 -2.18 0.92 12.31
CA PHE A 209 -2.05 -0.20 11.36
C PHE A 209 -0.60 -0.51 11.03
N SER A 210 0.22 0.51 10.76
CA SER A 210 1.66 0.33 10.53
C SER A 210 2.36 -0.30 11.74
N HIS A 211 2.05 0.14 12.96
CA HIS A 211 2.61 -0.45 14.17
C HIS A 211 2.22 -1.91 14.36
N LEU A 212 0.96 -2.24 14.07
CA LEU A 212 0.40 -3.57 14.27
C LEU A 212 0.94 -4.58 13.24
N PHE A 213 0.84 -4.24 11.96
CA PHE A 213 1.08 -5.17 10.85
C PHE A 213 2.41 -4.94 10.12
N PHE A 214 2.91 -3.71 10.07
CA PHE A 214 3.97 -3.29 9.14
C PHE A 214 5.20 -2.71 9.85
N PHE A 215 5.57 -3.29 10.98
CA PHE A 215 6.81 -2.99 11.70
C PHE A 215 7.02 -1.52 12.10
N ARG A 216 5.96 -0.69 12.14
CA ARG A 216 6.10 0.76 12.29
C ARG A 216 7.04 1.35 11.21
N ALA A 217 7.22 0.66 10.09
CA ALA A 217 8.25 1.00 9.13
C ALA A 217 7.87 2.22 8.27
N LEU A 218 6.59 2.62 8.26
CA LEU A 218 6.12 3.71 7.41
C LEU A 218 6.46 5.09 8.00
N PRO A 219 7.32 5.86 7.32
CA PRO A 219 7.81 7.15 7.78
C PRO A 219 6.96 8.31 7.25
N ASN A 220 6.96 9.44 7.97
CA ASN A 220 6.41 10.73 7.53
C ASN A 220 5.04 10.61 6.81
N MET A 221 4.13 9.82 7.40
CA MET A 221 2.82 9.54 6.83
C MET A 221 1.92 10.78 6.88
N SER A 222 1.23 11.08 5.79
CA SER A 222 0.10 12.01 5.73
C SER A 222 -1.17 11.28 5.27
N VAL A 223 -2.32 11.82 5.66
CA VAL A 223 -3.63 11.34 5.22
C VAL A 223 -4.49 12.53 4.85
N THR A 224 -5.14 12.49 3.69
CA THR A 224 -6.06 13.54 3.24
C THR A 224 -7.36 12.94 2.73
N TRP A 225 -8.45 13.71 2.84
CA TRP A 225 -9.71 13.38 2.18
C TRP A 225 -9.78 14.05 0.81
N LYS A 226 -9.98 13.27 -0.25
CA LYS A 226 -10.02 13.78 -1.62
C LYS A 226 -11.07 13.05 -2.45
N PRO A 227 -12.06 13.76 -3.02
CA PRO A 227 -13.01 13.17 -3.96
C PRO A 227 -12.28 12.54 -5.15
N MET A 228 -12.61 11.29 -5.45
CA MET A 228 -12.09 10.52 -6.59
C MET A 228 -13.25 9.84 -7.31
N SER A 229 -13.23 9.79 -8.64
CA SER A 229 -14.28 9.11 -9.41
C SER A 229 -14.05 7.61 -9.59
N TRP A 230 -12.83 7.14 -9.33
CA TRP A 230 -12.38 5.81 -9.75
C TRP A 230 -11.88 4.92 -8.62
N ALA A 231 -11.65 5.46 -7.41
CA ALA A 231 -11.14 4.69 -6.27
C ALA A 231 -11.70 5.14 -4.92
N TYR A 232 -11.67 4.21 -3.96
CA TYR A 232 -11.98 4.46 -2.55
C TYR A 232 -10.81 5.09 -1.81
N GLY A 233 -9.60 4.83 -2.27
CA GLY A 233 -8.35 5.34 -1.73
C GLY A 233 -7.25 5.21 -2.77
N GLN A 234 -6.18 5.96 -2.59
CA GLN A 234 -4.91 5.75 -3.29
C GLN A 234 -3.77 6.13 -2.36
N CYS A 235 -2.55 5.71 -2.72
CA CYS A 235 -1.36 6.14 -2.01
C CYS A 235 -0.27 6.66 -2.96
N HIS A 236 0.60 7.49 -2.39
CA HIS A 236 1.79 8.00 -3.06
C HIS A 236 3.00 7.73 -2.17
N VAL A 237 3.96 6.97 -2.67
CA VAL A 237 5.18 6.63 -1.93
C VAL A 237 6.39 7.33 -2.54
N SER A 238 7.16 8.01 -1.70
CA SER A 238 8.43 8.62 -2.07
C SER A 238 9.57 8.03 -1.25
N PRO A 239 10.21 6.93 -1.71
CA PRO A 239 11.31 6.29 -0.98
C PRO A 239 12.48 7.25 -0.72
N ARG A 240 12.78 8.13 -1.69
CA ARG A 240 13.84 9.15 -1.56
C ARG A 240 13.58 10.16 -0.46
N ARG A 241 12.32 10.58 -0.28
CA ARG A 241 11.92 11.52 0.78
C ARG A 241 11.55 10.81 2.08
N ASN A 242 11.57 9.48 2.08
CA ASN A 242 11.13 8.67 3.21
C ASN A 242 9.74 9.13 3.67
N ALA A 243 8.79 9.23 2.74
CA ALA A 243 7.45 9.76 3.00
C ALA A 243 6.39 8.95 2.25
N VAL A 244 5.20 8.87 2.84
CA VAL A 244 4.01 8.24 2.26
C VAL A 244 2.79 9.13 2.46
N GLU A 245 1.95 9.20 1.46
CA GLU A 245 0.70 9.94 1.48
C GLU A 245 -0.45 8.99 1.14
N ILE A 246 -1.52 9.06 1.91
CA ILE A 246 -2.74 8.29 1.67
C ILE A 246 -3.87 9.28 1.41
N GLU A 247 -4.51 9.17 0.25
CA GLU A 247 -5.70 9.93 -0.08
C GLU A 247 -6.91 8.98 0.03
N ALA A 248 -7.93 9.34 0.80
CA ALA A 248 -9.15 8.56 0.94
C ALA A 248 -10.35 9.31 0.35
N ASN A 249 -11.24 8.57 -0.29
CA ASN A 249 -12.45 9.14 -0.84
C ASN A 249 -13.49 9.40 0.27
N PRO A 250 -13.97 10.63 0.45
CA PRO A 250 -14.97 10.92 1.48
C PRO A 250 -16.33 10.28 1.19
N GLU A 251 -16.71 10.16 -0.09
CA GLU A 251 -18.07 9.83 -0.53
C GLU A 251 -18.22 8.38 -0.97
N LEU A 252 -17.19 7.81 -1.59
CA LEU A 252 -17.25 6.44 -2.10
C LEU A 252 -17.00 5.41 -1.00
N TYR A 253 -17.85 4.39 -0.98
CA TYR A 253 -17.67 3.18 -0.19
C TYR A 253 -18.25 1.98 -0.93
N ALA A 254 -17.78 0.78 -0.58
CA ALA A 254 -18.28 -0.45 -1.19
C ALA A 254 -19.55 -0.91 -0.45
N GLU A 255 -20.71 -0.35 -0.76
CA GLU A 255 -21.98 -0.64 -0.09
C GLU A 255 -22.26 -2.15 0.05
N ARG A 256 -22.00 -2.93 -1.01
CA ARG A 256 -22.21 -4.38 -1.04
C ARG A 256 -21.09 -5.19 -0.36
N ALA A 257 -20.01 -4.58 0.11
CA ALA A 257 -18.93 -5.29 0.79
C ALA A 257 -19.33 -5.81 2.18
N TRP A 258 -20.36 -5.20 2.78
CA TRP A 258 -20.79 -5.45 4.16
C TRP A 258 -22.32 -5.43 4.26
N PRO A 259 -23.04 -6.31 3.51
CA PRO A 259 -24.49 -6.24 3.38
C PRO A 259 -25.21 -6.37 4.73
N ASP A 260 -24.67 -7.17 5.64
CA ASP A 260 -25.28 -7.48 6.95
C ASP A 260 -24.66 -6.71 8.12
N HIS A 261 -23.69 -5.82 7.87
CA HIS A 261 -23.04 -5.08 8.95
C HIS A 261 -23.84 -3.81 9.27
N PRO A 262 -24.11 -3.48 10.55
CA PRO A 262 -24.90 -2.30 10.92
C PRO A 262 -24.23 -0.96 10.57
N HIS A 263 -22.92 -0.99 10.30
CA HIS A 263 -22.11 0.19 9.96
C HIS A 263 -21.22 -0.08 8.75
N PRO A 264 -21.78 -0.26 7.54
CA PRO A 264 -21.02 -0.70 6.37
C PRO A 264 -20.01 0.35 5.91
N ARG A 265 -20.35 1.65 5.99
CA ARG A 265 -19.45 2.77 5.62
C ARG A 265 -18.22 2.79 6.51
N LYS A 266 -18.42 2.64 7.84
CA LYS A 266 -17.33 2.52 8.80
C LYS A 266 -16.36 1.40 8.42
N MET A 267 -16.89 0.21 8.16
CA MET A 267 -16.05 -0.96 7.86
C MET A 267 -15.34 -0.81 6.52
N CYS A 268 -16.00 -0.22 5.52
CA CYS A 268 -15.35 0.15 4.26
C CYS A 268 -14.18 1.10 4.48
N ARG A 269 -14.36 2.21 5.21
CA ARG A 269 -13.29 3.22 5.41
C ARG A 269 -12.12 2.68 6.22
N ILE A 270 -12.39 1.90 7.29
CA ILE A 270 -11.34 1.21 8.05
C ILE A 270 -10.55 0.26 7.13
N GLY A 271 -11.27 -0.52 6.30
CA GLY A 271 -10.67 -1.40 5.30
C GLY A 271 -9.82 -0.64 4.28
N THR A 272 -10.31 0.47 3.75
CA THR A 272 -9.58 1.35 2.80
C THR A 272 -8.30 1.90 3.42
N PHE A 273 -8.35 2.45 4.65
CA PHE A 273 -7.13 2.93 5.30
C PHE A 273 -6.08 1.85 5.48
N LEU A 274 -6.48 0.64 5.87
CA LEU A 274 -5.55 -0.48 5.99
C LEU A 274 -5.04 -0.98 4.63
N HIS A 275 -5.89 -0.95 3.60
CA HIS A 275 -5.55 -1.29 2.21
C HIS A 275 -4.46 -0.36 1.67
N GLU A 276 -4.65 0.96 1.76
CA GLU A 276 -3.66 1.94 1.31
C GLU A 276 -2.38 1.91 2.17
N THR A 277 -2.50 1.62 3.48
CA THR A 277 -1.33 1.43 4.35
C THR A 277 -0.50 0.22 3.91
N LEU A 278 -1.14 -0.86 3.45
CA LEU A 278 -0.44 -2.03 2.90
C LEU A 278 0.25 -1.69 1.57
N HIS A 279 -0.41 -0.94 0.68
CA HIS A 279 0.24 -0.43 -0.54
C HIS A 279 1.48 0.39 -0.21
N CYS A 280 1.35 1.36 0.71
CA CYS A 280 2.48 2.17 1.18
C CYS A 280 3.66 1.29 1.64
N PHE A 281 3.37 0.22 2.38
CA PHE A 281 4.39 -0.68 2.91
C PHE A 281 5.08 -1.48 1.82
N VAL A 282 4.31 -2.08 0.90
CA VAL A 282 4.87 -2.86 -0.20
C VAL A 282 5.68 -1.96 -1.13
N GLU A 283 5.14 -0.80 -1.53
CA GLU A 283 5.84 0.13 -2.42
C GLU A 283 7.12 0.73 -1.82
N MET A 284 7.14 0.95 -0.49
CA MET A 284 8.32 1.49 0.19
C MET A 284 9.45 0.47 0.26
N PHE A 285 9.15 -0.80 0.56
CA PHE A 285 10.16 -1.78 0.97
C PHE A 285 10.40 -2.93 0.00
N ALA A 286 9.43 -3.29 -0.85
CA ALA A 286 9.64 -4.29 -1.88
C ALA A 286 10.57 -3.75 -2.97
N CYS A 287 11.49 -4.58 -3.47
CA CYS A 287 12.30 -4.19 -4.61
C CYS A 287 11.43 -3.95 -5.85
N SER A 288 11.91 -3.11 -6.78
CA SER A 288 11.13 -2.68 -7.95
C SER A 288 10.58 -3.85 -8.77
N ARG A 289 11.36 -4.92 -8.97
CA ARG A 289 10.88 -6.11 -9.69
C ARG A 289 9.78 -6.87 -8.95
N CYS A 290 9.90 -6.99 -7.62
CA CYS A 290 8.88 -7.63 -6.79
C CYS A 290 7.61 -6.77 -6.59
N ARG A 291 7.65 -5.50 -6.99
CA ARG A 291 6.50 -4.58 -7.04
C ARG A 291 5.75 -4.67 -8.37
N ASN A 292 6.45 -4.86 -9.48
CA ASN A 292 5.91 -4.67 -10.84
C ASN A 292 4.97 -5.77 -11.35
N ASP A 293 4.57 -6.76 -10.53
CA ASP A 293 3.68 -7.84 -10.99
C ASP A 293 2.23 -7.36 -11.24
N CYS A 294 1.78 -6.35 -10.48
CA CYS A 294 0.57 -5.52 -10.60
C CYS A 294 0.41 -4.72 -9.29
N ASP A 295 -0.54 -3.77 -9.24
CA ASP A 295 -0.83 -2.96 -8.04
C ASP A 295 -1.13 -3.86 -6.82
N HIS A 296 -1.97 -4.88 -7.01
CA HIS A 296 -2.30 -5.90 -6.02
C HIS A 296 -1.59 -7.23 -6.31
N GLY A 297 -0.29 -7.15 -6.55
CA GLY A 297 0.58 -8.29 -6.87
C GLY A 297 0.68 -9.36 -5.79
N ARG A 298 1.50 -10.37 -6.05
CA ARG A 298 1.68 -11.55 -5.18
C ARG A 298 2.00 -11.16 -3.72
N THR A 299 2.92 -10.22 -3.51
CA THR A 299 3.31 -9.72 -2.19
C THR A 299 2.11 -9.16 -1.43
N TRP A 300 1.34 -8.29 -2.10
CA TRP A 300 0.18 -7.63 -1.54
C TRP A 300 -0.90 -8.66 -1.18
N GLN A 301 -1.23 -9.57 -2.10
CA GLN A 301 -2.29 -10.58 -1.89
C GLN A 301 -2.04 -11.47 -0.68
N LEU A 302 -0.80 -11.97 -0.51
CA LEU A 302 -0.48 -12.84 0.61
C LEU A 302 -0.51 -12.11 1.95
N ILE A 303 0.04 -10.90 2.02
CA ILE A 303 0.00 -10.11 3.26
C ILE A 303 -1.44 -9.75 3.58
N ALA A 304 -2.19 -9.25 2.60
CA ALA A 304 -3.60 -8.89 2.77
C ALA A 304 -4.43 -10.07 3.27
N MET A 305 -4.27 -11.25 2.67
CA MET A 305 -4.97 -12.47 3.07
C MET A 305 -4.74 -12.77 4.54
N LYS A 306 -3.48 -12.69 4.96
CA LYS A 306 -3.11 -13.03 6.33
C LYS A 306 -3.51 -11.94 7.33
N VAL A 307 -3.55 -10.68 6.92
CA VAL A 307 -4.12 -9.58 7.71
C VAL A 307 -5.61 -9.78 7.94
N GLU A 308 -6.39 -10.11 6.89
CA GLU A 308 -7.82 -10.40 7.02
C GLU A 308 -8.08 -11.60 7.97
N GLU A 309 -7.27 -12.66 7.88
CA GLU A 309 -7.33 -13.82 8.78
C GLU A 309 -7.04 -13.45 10.25
N CYS A 310 -6.04 -12.60 10.48
CA CYS A 310 -5.60 -12.23 11.83
C CYS A 310 -6.46 -11.15 12.48
N ALA A 311 -7.12 -10.29 11.69
CA ALA A 311 -7.85 -9.13 12.18
C ALA A 311 -8.95 -9.48 13.21
N PRO A 312 -9.83 -10.48 13.01
CA PRO A 312 -10.83 -10.86 14.02
C PRO A 312 -10.21 -11.22 15.38
N ARG A 313 -9.14 -12.01 15.37
CA ARG A 313 -8.42 -12.43 16.60
C ARG A 313 -7.74 -11.25 17.30
N LEU A 314 -7.09 -10.37 16.53
CA LEU A 314 -6.31 -9.26 17.08
C LEU A 314 -7.17 -8.06 17.46
N LEU A 315 -8.14 -7.70 16.64
CA LEU A 315 -8.95 -6.49 16.75
C LEU A 315 -10.33 -6.75 17.35
N GLY A 316 -10.85 -7.99 17.29
CA GLY A 316 -12.19 -8.32 17.76
C GLY A 316 -13.29 -7.99 16.74
N PHE A 317 -12.93 -7.69 15.50
CA PHE A 317 -13.84 -7.45 14.39
C PHE A 317 -13.15 -7.82 13.07
N GLU A 318 -13.95 -8.13 12.05
CA GLU A 318 -13.47 -8.47 10.71
C GLU A 318 -12.98 -7.23 9.95
N ILE A 319 -11.95 -7.38 9.12
CA ILE A 319 -11.57 -6.38 8.11
C ILE A 319 -11.54 -7.07 6.76
N ARG A 320 -12.07 -6.40 5.73
CA ARG A 320 -12.03 -6.83 4.34
C ARG A 320 -11.23 -5.81 3.54
N LEU A 321 -10.07 -6.23 3.07
CA LEU A 321 -9.18 -5.47 2.17
C LEU A 321 -9.61 -5.58 0.71
N GLN A 322 -10.73 -6.25 0.42
CA GLN A 322 -11.32 -6.36 -0.91
C GLN A 322 -10.40 -7.07 -1.91
N ARG A 323 -9.58 -8.02 -1.43
CA ARG A 323 -8.53 -8.69 -2.21
C ARG A 323 -8.98 -9.23 -3.57
N PHE A 324 -10.14 -9.88 -3.58
CA PHE A 324 -10.72 -10.43 -4.80
C PHE A 324 -11.16 -9.34 -5.79
N LYS A 325 -11.83 -8.29 -5.30
CA LYS A 325 -12.23 -7.15 -6.12
C LYS A 325 -11.01 -6.43 -6.69
N ALA A 326 -9.97 -6.24 -5.87
CA ALA A 326 -8.69 -5.69 -6.26
C ALA A 326 -8.01 -6.52 -7.37
N LEU A 327 -7.87 -7.83 -7.17
CA LEU A 327 -7.30 -8.72 -8.20
C LEU A 327 -8.11 -8.69 -9.50
N ARG A 328 -9.45 -8.66 -9.41
CA ARG A 328 -10.30 -8.54 -10.60
C ARG A 328 -10.08 -7.22 -11.34
N SER A 329 -9.89 -6.12 -10.62
CA SER A 329 -9.56 -4.82 -11.23
C SER A 329 -8.22 -4.89 -11.95
N ASP A 330 -7.20 -5.49 -11.32
CA ASP A 330 -5.88 -5.65 -11.92
C ASP A 330 -5.92 -6.52 -13.18
N ILE A 331 -6.67 -7.63 -13.17
CA ILE A 331 -6.82 -8.52 -14.34
C ILE A 331 -7.32 -7.74 -15.58
N LYS A 332 -8.08 -6.67 -15.41
CA LYS A 332 -8.54 -5.83 -16.55
C LYS A 332 -7.38 -5.09 -17.23
N TRP A 333 -6.30 -4.84 -16.50
CA TRP A 333 -5.12 -4.09 -16.93
C TRP A 333 -3.91 -4.99 -17.17
N MET A 334 -3.99 -6.26 -16.80
CA MET A 334 -2.92 -7.24 -16.98
C MET A 334 -3.10 -7.98 -18.31
N ASP A 335 -1.98 -8.21 -19.01
CA ASP A 335 -1.94 -9.11 -20.17
C ASP A 335 -2.14 -10.59 -19.79
N TYR A 336 -2.19 -10.89 -18.49
CA TYR A 336 -2.32 -12.24 -17.97
C TYR A 336 -3.32 -12.40 -16.81
N VAL A 337 -3.98 -13.55 -16.77
CA VAL A 337 -4.84 -13.99 -15.69
C VAL A 337 -4.02 -14.92 -14.78
N PRO A 338 -4.07 -14.77 -13.45
CA PRO A 338 -3.43 -15.71 -12.53
C PRO A 338 -3.93 -17.13 -12.76
N SER A 339 -3.01 -18.11 -12.79
CA SER A 339 -3.36 -19.53 -12.87
C SER A 339 -4.15 -20.01 -11.66
N MET A 340 -4.85 -21.14 -11.77
CA MET A 340 -5.59 -21.73 -10.65
C MET A 340 -4.72 -21.99 -9.42
N CYS A 341 -3.46 -22.40 -9.59
CA CYS A 341 -2.55 -22.58 -8.47
C CYS A 341 -2.26 -21.25 -7.76
N LYS A 342 -2.06 -20.16 -8.50
CA LYS A 342 -1.87 -18.81 -7.94
C LYS A 342 -3.13 -18.31 -7.23
N MET A 343 -4.32 -18.62 -7.78
CA MET A 343 -5.60 -18.33 -7.12
C MET A 343 -5.77 -19.09 -5.79
N LYS A 344 -5.39 -20.38 -5.73
CA LYS A 344 -5.41 -21.18 -4.50
C LYS A 344 -4.42 -20.65 -3.47
N GLU A 345 -3.23 -20.26 -3.92
CA GLU A 345 -2.21 -19.64 -3.09
C GLU A 345 -2.71 -18.33 -2.45
N PHE A 346 -3.53 -17.58 -3.18
CA PHE A 346 -4.20 -16.37 -2.67
C PHE A 346 -5.44 -16.66 -1.83
N GLY A 347 -5.78 -17.93 -1.57
CA GLY A 347 -7.00 -18.29 -0.84
C GLY A 347 -8.28 -17.82 -1.55
N MET A 348 -8.27 -17.80 -2.88
CA MET A 348 -9.41 -17.39 -3.73
C MET A 348 -9.97 -18.55 -4.56
N ALA A 349 -9.50 -19.78 -4.34
CA ALA A 349 -9.89 -20.96 -5.11
C ALA A 349 -10.07 -22.23 -4.28
#